data_AF-A0A1Y1Z3V6-F1
#
_entry.id   AF-A0A1Y1Z3V6-F1
#
_cell.length_a   1.000
_cell.length_b   1.000
_cell.length_c   1.000
_cell.angle_alpha   90.00
_cell.angle_beta   90.00
_cell.angle_gamma   90.00
#
_symmetry.space_group_name_H-M   'P 1'
#
loop_
_entity.id
_entity.type
_entity.pdbx_description
1 polymer ?
#
loop_
_entity_poly.entity_id
_entity_poly.type
_entity_poly.pdbx_seq_one_letter_code
_entity_poly.pdbx_strand_id
1 'polypeptide(L)'
;MDKKEFKKLAKKRGIPNFLYNLEGTGRDDERFNIVFDNGKWNVYYSERGCKTIDKFFDTEDEALRYMLSELSDYKSHNCIIT
;
A
#
# COMPACT_ATOMS: atom_id res chain seq x y z
N MET A 1 11.37 -3.05 7.79
CA MET A 1 10.08 -3.02 8.47
C MET A 1 9.31 -4.23 8.06
N ASP A 2 8.61 -4.81 9.03
CA ASP A 2 7.67 -5.89 8.80
C ASP A 2 6.23 -5.32 8.69
N LYS A 3 5.26 -6.18 8.34
CA LYS A 3 3.84 -5.79 8.25
C LYS A 3 3.28 -5.25 9.58
N LYS A 4 3.82 -5.66 10.73
CA LYS A 4 3.36 -5.24 12.07
C LYS A 4 3.80 -3.81 12.36
N GLU A 5 5.06 -3.49 12.04
CA GLU A 5 5.63 -2.15 12.12
C GLU A 5 4.92 -1.21 11.14
N PHE A 6 4.67 -1.66 9.90
CA PHE A 6 3.88 -0.91 8.93
C PHE A 6 2.51 -0.52 9.50
N LYS A 7 1.73 -1.48 10.02
CA LYS A 7 0.39 -1.22 10.59
C LYS A 7 0.45 -0.20 11.74
N LYS A 8 1.49 -0.25 12.58
CA LYS A 8 1.70 0.74 13.65
C LYS A 8 1.97 2.13 13.10
N LEU A 9 2.84 2.25 12.10
CA LEU A 9 3.19 3.54 11.49
C LEU A 9 2.02 4.12 10.70
N ALA A 10 1.32 3.32 9.91
CA ALA A 10 0.11 3.72 9.19
C ALA A 10 -0.94 4.29 10.15
N LYS A 11 -1.21 3.58 11.25
CA LYS A 11 -2.11 4.06 12.32
C LYS A 11 -1.63 5.37 12.94
N LYS A 12 -0.34 5.50 13.24
CA LYS A 12 0.24 6.73 13.80
C LYS A 12 0.10 7.92 12.84
N ARG A 13 0.17 7.69 11.53
CA ARG A 13 -0.07 8.69 10.48
C ARG A 13 -1.55 8.92 10.18
N GLY A 14 -2.45 8.19 10.84
CA GLY A 14 -3.90 8.24 10.62
C GLY A 14 -4.29 7.79 9.22
N ILE A 15 -3.57 6.84 8.63
CA ILE A 15 -3.92 6.21 7.35
C ILE A 15 -4.97 5.13 7.64
N PRO A 16 -6.18 5.20 7.05
CA PRO A 16 -7.20 4.19 7.25
C PRO A 16 -6.80 2.81 6.72
N ASN A 17 -7.13 1.76 7.47
CA ASN A 17 -6.79 0.37 7.11
C ASN A 17 -7.42 -0.08 5.78
N PHE A 18 -8.50 0.54 5.31
CA PHE A 18 -9.15 0.18 4.06
C PHE A 18 -8.39 0.66 2.81
N LEU A 19 -7.43 1.58 2.95
CA LEU A 19 -6.61 2.09 1.85
C LEU A 19 -5.46 1.15 1.45
N TYR A 20 -5.25 0.06 2.19
CA TYR A 20 -4.17 -0.87 1.88
C TYR A 20 -4.54 -2.33 2.14
N ASN A 21 -3.93 -3.24 1.38
CA ASN A 21 -4.01 -4.68 1.55
C ASN A 21 -2.60 -5.27 1.62
N LEU A 22 -2.27 -5.89 2.75
CA LEU A 22 -0.97 -6.53 2.97
C LEU A 22 -1.01 -8.05 2.80
N GLU A 23 -2.20 -8.66 2.76
CA GLU A 23 -2.35 -10.12 2.79
C GLU A 23 -2.71 -10.69 1.41
N GLY A 24 -2.80 -9.84 0.37
CA GLY A 24 -3.11 -10.25 -1.00
C GLY A 24 -4.47 -10.93 -1.16
N THR A 25 -5.36 -10.81 -0.17
CA THR A 25 -6.67 -11.48 -0.11
C THR A 25 -7.77 -10.47 0.18
N GLY A 26 -9.01 -10.79 -0.24
CA GLY A 26 -10.17 -9.92 -0.06
C GLY A 26 -10.33 -8.87 -1.16
N ARG A 27 -11.09 -7.81 -0.88
CA ARG A 27 -11.34 -6.72 -1.83
C ARG A 27 -10.03 -6.01 -2.13
N ASP A 28 -9.71 -5.90 -3.41
CA ASP A 28 -8.47 -5.33 -3.95
C ASP A 28 -8.69 -3.96 -4.62
N ASP A 29 -9.94 -3.56 -4.87
CA ASP A 29 -10.31 -2.29 -5.49
C ASP A 29 -10.18 -1.08 -4.55
N GLU A 30 -9.83 0.07 -5.14
CA GLU A 30 -9.62 1.40 -4.55
C GLU A 30 -8.59 1.44 -3.39
N ARG A 31 -7.54 0.61 -3.48
CA ARG A 31 -6.51 0.50 -2.43
C ARG A 31 -5.14 0.13 -2.97
N PHE A 32 -4.12 0.42 -2.16
CA PHE A 32 -2.78 -0.06 -2.37
C PHE A 32 -2.68 -1.54 -1.98
N ASN A 33 -2.09 -2.35 -2.83
CA ASN A 33 -1.88 -3.77 -2.61
C ASN A 33 -0.39 -4.07 -2.65
N ILE A 34 0.05 -5.00 -1.81
CA ILE A 34 1.38 -5.60 -1.88
C ILE A 34 1.23 -7.12 -2.06
N VAL A 35 1.94 -7.67 -3.05
CA VAL A 35 1.94 -9.11 -3.35
C VAL A 35 3.36 -9.57 -3.64
N PHE A 36 3.65 -10.84 -3.34
CA PHE A 36 4.89 -11.47 -3.78
C PHE A 36 4.60 -12.22 -5.08
N ASP A 37 5.18 -11.74 -6.19
CA ASP A 37 4.97 -12.29 -7.52
C ASP A 37 6.32 -12.41 -8.24
N ASN A 38 6.53 -13.55 -8.92
CA ASN A 38 7.73 -13.83 -9.70
C ASN A 38 9.07 -13.54 -8.97
N GLY A 39 9.13 -13.85 -7.67
CA GLY A 39 10.34 -13.66 -6.86
C GLY A 39 10.59 -12.22 -6.40
N LYS A 40 9.66 -11.29 -6.66
CA LYS A 40 9.74 -9.89 -6.28
C LYS A 40 8.51 -9.45 -5.51
N TRP A 41 8.66 -8.41 -4.71
CA TRP A 41 7.56 -7.72 -4.04
C TRP A 41 6.99 -6.66 -4.96
N ASN A 42 5.74 -6.83 -5.38
CA ASN A 42 5.03 -5.88 -6.22
C ASN A 42 4.08 -5.02 -5.37
N VAL A 43 4.15 -3.70 -5.55
CA VAL A 43 3.25 -2.71 -4.96
C VAL A 43 2.50 -2.01 -6.07
N TYR A 44 1.17 -2.03 -5.99
CA TYR A 44 0.29 -1.42 -6.99
C TYR A 44 -0.94 -0.81 -6.32
N TYR A 45 -1.53 0.19 -6.98
CA TYR A 45 -2.86 0.68 -6.64
C TYR A 45 -3.87 0.11 -7.64
N SER A 46 -4.97 -0.46 -7.15
CA SER A 46 -6.05 -0.94 -8.01
C SER A 46 -7.19 0.09 -8.01
N GLU A 47 -7.61 0.53 -9.18
CA GLU A 47 -8.76 1.40 -9.35
C GLU A 47 -9.63 0.89 -10.50
N ARG A 48 -10.86 0.45 -10.18
CA ARG A 48 -11.83 -0.04 -11.17
C ARG A 48 -11.27 -1.17 -12.05
N GLY A 49 -10.43 -2.04 -11.45
CA GLY A 49 -9.76 -3.15 -12.13
C GLY A 49 -8.48 -2.77 -12.88
N CYS A 50 -8.09 -1.49 -12.89
CA CYS A 50 -6.83 -1.04 -13.46
C CYS A 50 -5.74 -0.97 -12.40
N LYS A 51 -4.60 -1.62 -12.65
CA LYS A 51 -3.41 -1.47 -11.81
C LYS A 51 -2.62 -0.23 -12.23
N THR A 52 -2.33 0.63 -11.26
CA THR A 52 -1.48 1.82 -11.41
C THR A 52 -0.32 1.73 -10.42
N ILE A 53 0.71 2.57 -10.60
CA ILE A 53 2.00 2.57 -9.88
C ILE A 53 2.89 1.35 -10.21
N ASP A 54 2.36 0.13 -10.04
CA ASP A 54 2.94 -1.17 -10.42
C ASP A 54 4.48 -1.26 -10.32
N LYS A 55 4.99 -1.17 -9.09
CA LYS A 55 6.43 -1.16 -8.77
C LYS A 55 6.87 -2.48 -8.17
N PHE A 56 8.06 -2.93 -8.56
CA PHE A 56 8.68 -4.17 -8.07
C PHE A 56 9.92 -3.88 -7.23
N PHE A 57 10.08 -4.63 -6.15
CA PHE A 57 11.16 -4.52 -5.17
C PHE A 57 11.73 -5.91 -4.87
N ASP A 58 12.99 -5.95 -4.44
CA ASP A 58 13.65 -7.22 -4.12
C ASP A 58 13.34 -7.68 -2.69
N THR A 59 12.96 -6.75 -1.79
CA THR A 59 12.67 -7.06 -0.38
C THR A 59 11.31 -6.55 0.08
N GLU A 60 10.73 -7.22 1.09
CA GLU A 60 9.44 -6.81 1.68
C GLU A 60 9.58 -5.45 2.38
N ASP A 61 10.74 -5.18 3.00
CA ASP A 61 11.01 -3.90 3.66
C ASP A 61 10.90 -2.72 2.69
N GLU A 62 11.58 -2.81 1.54
CA GLU A 62 11.56 -1.76 0.52
C GLU A 62 10.15 -1.51 0.00
N ALA A 63 9.42 -2.57 -0.31
CA ALA A 63 8.04 -2.48 -0.78
C ALA A 63 7.12 -1.82 0.27
N LEU A 64 7.22 -2.22 1.54
CA LEU A 64 6.42 -1.64 2.63
C LEU A 64 6.77 -0.18 2.90
N ARG A 65 8.05 0.20 2.83
CA ARG A 65 8.48 1.60 2.97
C ARG A 65 7.94 2.46 1.83
N TYR A 66 8.05 1.97 0.61
CA TYR A 66 7.52 2.64 -0.57
C TYR A 66 6.00 2.85 -0.44
N MET A 67 5.25 1.78 -0.16
CA MET A 67 3.81 1.83 0.03
C MET A 67 3.40 2.83 1.13
N LEU A 68 4.13 2.88 2.25
CA LEU A 68 3.85 3.80 3.35
C LEU A 68 4.06 5.27 2.95
N SER A 69 5.07 5.55 2.11
CA SER A 69 5.30 6.88 1.55
C SER A 69 4.13 7.31 0.66
N GLU A 70 3.79 6.49 -0.32
CA GLU A 70 2.69 6.74 -1.26
C GLU A 70 1.35 6.95 -0.54
N LEU A 71 1.04 6.15 0.48
CA LEU A 71 -0.17 6.33 1.28
C LEU A 71 -0.19 7.66 2.06
N SER A 72 0.97 8.12 2.51
CA SER A 72 1.09 9.39 3.23
C SER A 72 0.87 10.57 2.28
N ASP A 73 1.40 10.46 1.07
CA ASP A 73 1.24 11.47 0.02
C ASP A 73 -0.20 11.47 -0.50
N TYR A 74 -0.78 10.29 -0.80
CA TYR A 74 -2.18 10.14 -1.20
C TYR A 74 -3.13 10.76 -0.18
N LYS A 75 -2.91 10.50 1.12
CA LYS A 75 -3.69 11.12 2.19
C LYS A 75 -3.55 12.64 2.18
N SER A 76 -2.34 13.17 2.02
CA SER A 76 -2.09 14.61 2.07
C SER A 76 -2.79 15.35 0.92
N HIS A 77 -2.89 14.73 -0.26
CA HIS A 77 -3.57 15.30 -1.42
C HIS A 77 -5.11 15.09 -1.38
N ASN A 78 -5.60 14.00 -0.80
CA ASN A 78 -7.04 13.72 -0.69
C ASN A 78 -7.69 14.25 0.61
N CYS A 79 -6.93 14.86 1.51
CA CYS A 79 -7.43 15.47 2.76
C CYS A 79 -8.22 16.79 2.57
N ILE A 80 -8.56 17.20 1.35
CA ILE A 80 -9.44 18.37 1.09
C ILE A 80 -10.93 17.99 1.11
N ILE A 81 -11.27 16.70 1.21
CA ILE A 81 -12.68 16.26 1.26
C ILE A 81 -12.90 15.43 2.54
N THR A 82 -13.08 16.10 3.68
CA THR A 82 -13.80 15.53 4.82
C THR A 82 -14.47 16.64 5.61
#